data_AF-A0A151X196-F1
#
_entry.id   AF-A0A151X196-F1
#
_cell.length_a   1.000
_cell.length_b   1.000
_cell.length_c   1.000
_cell.angle_alpha   90.00
_cell.angle_beta   90.00
_cell.angle_gamma   90.00
#
_symmetry.space_group_name_H-M   'P 1'
#
loop_
_entity.id
_entity.type
_entity.pdbx_description
1 polymer ?
#
loop_
_entity_poly.entity_id
_entity_poly.type
_entity_poly.pdbx_seq_one_letter_code
_entity_poly.pdbx_strand_id
1 'polypeptide(L)'
;MGFYRNATHLTVILRIFLTISVSVATCERSFSKLKFIKTYLRSTMSQVRLNGLALLSIERDVTKDVEFREVIKEFASTEVREIRI
;
A
#
# COMPACT_ATOMS: atom_id res chain seq x y z
N MET A 1 42.43 9.68 -16.45
CA MET A 1 41.42 8.59 -16.60
C MET A 1 40.91 8.01 -15.28
N GLY A 2 41.68 7.95 -14.17
CA GLY A 2 41.22 7.37 -12.91
C GLY A 2 40.14 8.15 -12.14
N PHE A 3 40.09 9.47 -12.31
CA PHE A 3 39.11 10.34 -11.60
C PHE A 3 37.66 10.08 -12.04
N TYR A 4 37.43 9.85 -13.33
CA TYR A 4 36.11 9.52 -13.88
C TYR A 4 35.59 8.16 -13.39
N ARG A 5 36.48 7.19 -13.14
CA ARG A 5 36.09 5.89 -12.59
C ARG A 5 35.60 6.01 -11.16
N ASN A 6 36.23 6.85 -10.34
CA ASN A 6 35.77 7.11 -8.98
C ASN A 6 34.45 7.89 -8.95
N ALA A 7 34.25 8.82 -9.90
CA ALA A 7 33.01 9.57 -10.03
C ALA A 7 31.81 8.65 -10.32
N THR A 8 31.96 7.62 -11.17
CA THR A 8 30.86 6.69 -11.45
C THR A 8 30.51 5.82 -10.24
N HIS A 9 31.49 5.36 -9.46
CA HIS A 9 31.23 4.63 -8.21
C HIS A 9 30.46 5.50 -7.20
N LEU A 10 30.84 6.77 -7.06
CA LEU A 10 30.15 7.71 -6.18
C LEU A 10 28.70 7.94 -6.61
N THR A 11 28.44 8.09 -7.92
CA THR A 11 27.09 8.23 -8.45
C THR A 11 26.22 7.01 -8.16
N VAL A 12 26.77 5.80 -8.29
CA VAL A 12 26.01 4.57 -7.98
C VAL A 12 25.64 4.51 -6.51
N ILE A 13 26.58 4.80 -5.61
CA ILE A 13 26.33 4.80 -4.16
C ILE A 13 25.25 5.83 -3.79
N LEU A 14 25.34 7.05 -4.34
CA LEU A 14 24.35 8.10 -4.11
C LEU A 14 22.97 7.71 -4.63
N ARG A 15 22.88 7.08 -5.81
CA ARG A 15 21.60 6.58 -6.34
C ARG A 15 20.98 5.52 -5.45
N ILE A 16 21.78 4.58 -4.95
CA ILE A 16 21.29 3.53 -4.04
C ILE A 16 20.82 4.17 -2.73
N PHE A 17 21.62 5.06 -2.15
CA PHE A 17 21.25 5.77 -0.92
C PHE A 17 19.93 6.52 -1.08
N LEU A 18 19.79 7.33 -2.12
CA LEU A 18 18.57 8.09 -2.42
C LEU A 18 17.36 7.16 -2.64
N THR A 19 17.54 6.05 -3.35
CA THR A 19 16.46 5.08 -3.61
C THR A 19 15.98 4.45 -2.30
N ILE A 20 16.89 4.11 -1.41
CA ILE A 20 16.57 3.59 -0.07
C ILE A 20 15.84 4.66 0.73
N SER A 21 16.34 5.91 0.77
CA SER A 21 15.71 7.01 1.49
C SER A 21 14.28 7.27 1.02
N VAL A 22 14.05 7.30 -0.29
CA VAL A 22 12.71 7.47 -0.89
C VAL A 22 11.79 6.29 -0.55
N SER A 23 12.31 5.06 -0.61
CA SER A 23 11.54 3.86 -0.25
C SER A 23 11.13 3.89 1.22
N VAL A 24 12.05 4.23 2.13
CA VAL A 24 11.78 4.34 3.57
C VAL A 24 10.72 5.40 3.85
N ALA A 25 10.85 6.60 3.29
CA ALA A 25 9.86 7.66 3.46
C ALA A 25 8.44 7.25 2.98
N THR A 26 8.37 6.49 1.88
CA THR A 26 7.12 5.98 1.32
C THR A 26 6.51 4.90 2.23
N CYS A 27 7.34 4.00 2.76
CA CYS A 27 6.94 3.01 3.76
C CYS A 27 6.42 3.68 5.04
N GLU A 28 7.15 4.64 5.61
CA GLU A 28 6.73 5.38 6.81
C GLU A 28 5.40 6.09 6.61
N ARG A 29 5.21 6.76 5.46
CA ARG A 29 3.94 7.39 5.10
C ARG A 29 2.81 6.37 5.06
N SER A 30 3.04 5.20 4.47
CA SER A 30 2.07 4.11 4.38
C SER A 30 1.74 3.53 5.76
N PHE A 31 2.75 3.18 6.56
CA PHE A 31 2.57 2.67 7.92
C PHE A 31 1.90 3.67 8.87
N SER A 32 2.15 4.97 8.69
CA SER A 32 1.44 6.03 9.42
C SER A 32 -0.06 6.01 9.14
N LYS A 33 -0.46 5.86 7.87
CA LYS A 33 -1.87 5.68 7.49
C LYS A 33 -2.45 4.38 8.06
N LEU A 34 -1.70 3.28 8.00
CA LEU A 34 -2.12 2.00 8.59
C LEU A 34 -2.33 2.11 10.10
N LYS A 35 -1.45 2.82 10.82
CA LYS A 35 -1.60 3.07 12.25
C LYS A 35 -2.90 3.83 12.54
N PHE A 36 -3.27 4.79 11.69
CA PHE A 36 -4.52 5.52 11.81
C PHE A 36 -5.74 4.60 11.59
N ILE A 37 -5.73 3.80 10.51
CA ILE A 37 -6.79 2.81 10.20
C ILE A 37 -6.95 1.80 11.34
N LYS A 38 -5.84 1.24 11.83
CA LYS A 38 -5.82 0.26 12.93
C LYS A 38 -6.31 0.87 14.23
N THR A 39 -6.04 2.15 14.49
CA THR A 39 -6.51 2.84 15.70
C THR A 39 -8.00 3.12 15.62
N TYR A 40 -8.50 3.54 14.45
CA TYR A 40 -9.90 3.85 14.21
C TYR A 40 -10.81 2.60 14.23
N LEU A 41 -10.35 1.48 13.67
CA LEU A 41 -11.15 0.24 13.53
C LEU A 41 -10.84 -0.84 14.58
N ARG A 42 -10.11 -0.50 15.65
CA ARG A 42 -9.45 -1.47 16.56
C ARG A 42 -10.38 -2.46 17.24
N SER A 43 -11.66 -2.15 17.43
CA SER A 43 -12.60 -3.02 18.13
C SER A 43 -13.31 -4.05 17.23
N THR A 44 -13.17 -3.99 15.89
CA THR A 44 -14.08 -4.74 14.99
C THR A 44 -13.37 -5.50 13.85
N MET A 45 -12.04 -5.43 13.73
CA MET A 45 -11.36 -5.86 12.51
C MET A 45 -10.48 -7.11 12.66
N SER A 46 -10.72 -8.13 11.83
CA SER A 46 -9.85 -9.30 11.71
C SER A 46 -8.57 -9.00 10.91
N GLN A 47 -7.50 -9.76 11.14
CA GLN A 47 -6.20 -9.58 10.47
C GLN A 47 -6.31 -9.64 8.93
N VAL A 48 -7.16 -10.53 8.42
CA VAL A 48 -7.40 -10.70 6.98
C VAL A 48 -8.00 -9.43 6.38
N ARG A 49 -9.04 -8.87 7.00
CA ARG A 49 -9.65 -7.61 6.55
C ARG A 49 -8.65 -6.46 6.66
N LEU A 50 -7.83 -6.43 7.72
CA LEU A 50 -6.84 -5.38 7.94
C LEU A 50 -5.78 -5.37 6.83
N ASN A 51 -5.27 -6.54 6.45
CA ASN A 51 -4.31 -6.67 5.37
C ASN A 51 -4.90 -6.22 4.02
N GLY A 52 -6.18 -6.54 3.76
CA GLY A 52 -6.89 -6.06 2.58
C GLY A 52 -7.03 -4.54 2.54
N LEU A 53 -7.47 -3.90 3.63
CA LEU A 53 -7.53 -2.44 3.71
C LEU A 53 -6.15 -1.78 3.65
N ALA A 54 -5.12 -2.45 4.18
CA ALA A 54 -3.76 -1.96 4.11
C ALA A 54 -3.27 -1.90 2.66
N LEU A 55 -3.48 -2.96 1.91
CA LEU A 55 -3.14 -3.05 0.50
C LEU A 55 -3.88 -1.98 -0.33
N LEU A 56 -5.19 -1.82 -0.12
CA LEU A 56 -5.99 -0.77 -0.78
C LEU A 56 -5.53 0.65 -0.41
N SER A 57 -4.99 0.84 0.79
CA SER A 57 -4.49 2.15 1.23
C SER A 57 -3.10 2.49 0.69
N ILE A 58 -2.27 1.47 0.42
CA ILE A 58 -0.97 1.61 -0.24
C ILE A 58 -1.20 1.85 -1.74
N GLU A 59 -2.00 1.00 -2.38
CA GLU A 59 -2.39 1.08 -3.79
C GLU A 59 -3.57 2.02 -4.01
N ARG A 60 -3.56 3.17 -3.30
CA ARG A 60 -4.68 4.10 -3.30
C ARG A 60 -4.94 4.70 -4.68
N ASP A 61 -3.89 4.90 -5.46
CA ASP A 61 -4.01 5.47 -6.80
C ASP A 61 -4.72 4.50 -7.74
N VAL A 62 -4.38 3.21 -7.70
CA VAL A 62 -5.11 2.15 -8.44
C VAL A 62 -6.54 1.99 -7.91
N THR A 63 -6.72 2.06 -6.59
CA THR A 63 -8.03 1.90 -5.94
C THR A 63 -9.00 3.05 -6.28
N LYS A 64 -8.51 4.23 -6.67
CA LYS A 64 -9.38 5.34 -7.11
C LYS A 64 -10.05 5.07 -8.46
N ASP A 65 -9.38 4.32 -9.33
CA ASP A 65 -9.91 3.96 -10.65
C ASP A 65 -10.92 2.80 -10.56
N VAL A 66 -11.08 2.17 -9.39
CA VAL A 66 -12.06 1.11 -9.16
C VAL A 66 -13.44 1.72 -8.86
N GLU A 67 -14.44 1.35 -9.65
CA GLU A 67 -15.85 1.67 -9.39
C GLU A 67 -16.37 0.89 -8.18
N PHE A 68 -16.31 1.51 -6.99
CA PHE A 68 -16.83 0.92 -5.74
C PHE A 68 -18.30 0.50 -5.84
N ARG A 69 -19.09 1.16 -6.70
CA ARG A 69 -20.49 0.81 -6.93
C ARG A 69 -20.66 -0.60 -7.50
N GLU A 70 -19.80 -0.99 -8.43
CA GLU A 70 -19.82 -2.31 -9.05
C GLU A 70 -19.36 -3.38 -8.05
N VAL A 71 -18.29 -3.09 -7.30
CA VAL A 71 -17.78 -3.97 -6.25
C VAL A 71 -18.83 -4.22 -5.16
N ILE A 72 -19.55 -3.19 -4.72
CA ILE A 72 -20.63 -3.33 -3.73
C ILE A 72 -21.78 -4.16 -4.28
N LYS A 73 -22.15 -3.95 -5.55
CA LYS A 73 -23.22 -4.71 -6.20
C LYS A 73 -22.85 -6.19 -6.32
N GLU A 74 -21.61 -6.51 -6.69
CA GLU A 74 -21.12 -7.88 -6.78
C GLU A 74 -21.02 -8.55 -5.41
N PHE A 75 -20.50 -7.83 -4.41
CA PHE A 75 -20.45 -8.29 -3.02
C PHE A 75 -21.86 -8.62 -2.50
N ALA A 76 -22.82 -7.71 -2.69
CA ALA A 76 -24.21 -7.92 -2.30
C ALA A 76 -24.83 -9.13 -3.03
N SER A 77 -24.53 -9.31 -4.32
CA SER A 77 -25.03 -10.48 -5.07
C SER A 77 -24.43 -11.81 -4.59
N THR A 78 -23.25 -11.79 -3.97
CA THR A 78 -22.57 -12.98 -3.47
C THR A 78 -23.02 -13.35 -2.06
N GLU A 79 -23.19 -12.38 -1.17
CA GLU A 79 -23.77 -12.60 0.17
C GLU A 79 -25.22 -13.14 0.09
N VAL A 80 -26.00 -12.63 -0.86
CA VAL A 80 -27.38 -13.13 -1.11
C VAL A 80 -27.38 -14.59 -1.58
N ARG A 81 -26.27 -15.11 -2.14
CA ARG A 81 -26.15 -16.52 -2.55
C ARG A 81 -25.81 -17.44 -1.37
N GLU A 82 -25.01 -16.98 -0.40
CA GLU A 82 -24.66 -17.74 0.82
C GLU A 82 -25.81 -17.83 1.83
N ILE A 83 -26.73 -16.86 1.86
CA ILE A 83 -27.90 -16.87 2.77
C ILE A 83 -29.00 -17.84 2.30
N ARG A 84 -28.88 -18.42 1.09
CA ARG A 84 -29.92 -19.25 0.47
C ARG A 84 -29.68 -20.76 0.59
N ILE A 85 -29.00 -21.20 1.65
CA ILE A 85 -28.75 -22.62 1.96
C ILE A 85 -29.35 -22.97 3.31
#